data_AF-A0A256GLJ8-F1
#
_entry.id   AF-A0A256GLJ8-F1
#
_cell.length_a   1.000
_cell.length_b   1.000
_cell.length_c   1.000
_cell.angle_alpha   90.00
_cell.angle_beta   90.00
_cell.angle_gamma   90.00
#
_symmetry.space_group_name_H-M   'P 1'
#
loop_
_entity.id
_entity.type
_entity.pdbx_description
1 polymer ?
#
loop_
_entity_poly.entity_id
_entity_poly.type
_entity_poly.pdbx_seq_one_letter_code
_entity_poly.pdbx_strand_id
1 'polypeptide(L)'
;MLKTILKVLVVLVISLGGGIWVTDYTLDNFDGFGELQLGAWSAYPASGTTDADPYSKARAARKAYLAIGTAEGLPFYARRDSNGGELRRGCSYRLTGLTPSTRFWTLYPANTNLEPIVPREGLQTALHSREMLYDNDGRVQVTVGPNASPDNWLPVEGSGSFVLVMTLYDTPAASSSGLVDLVMPRIVPVANLEACRG
;
A
#
# COMPACT_ATOMS: atom_id res chain seq x y z
N MET A 1 5.57 27.55 -47.28
CA MET A 1 4.44 26.84 -46.62
C MET A 1 4.91 25.57 -45.90
N LEU A 2 5.65 24.65 -46.53
CA LEU A 2 6.14 23.40 -45.90
C LEU A 2 6.93 23.60 -44.60
N LYS A 3 7.85 24.59 -44.55
CA LYS A 3 8.63 24.91 -43.34
C LYS A 3 7.75 25.32 -42.14
N THR A 4 6.64 26.00 -42.38
CA THR A 4 5.71 26.43 -41.33
C THR A 4 4.91 25.23 -40.83
N ILE A 5 4.41 24.38 -41.73
CA ILE A 5 3.69 23.15 -41.40
C ILE A 5 4.57 22.22 -40.55
N LEU A 6 5.85 22.02 -40.93
CA LEU A 6 6.77 21.19 -40.17
C LEU A 6 7.01 21.72 -38.74
N LYS A 7 7.19 23.04 -38.58
CA LYS A 7 7.35 23.65 -37.26
C LYS A 7 6.11 23.46 -36.39
N VAL A 8 4.92 23.65 -36.95
CA VAL A 8 3.65 23.43 -36.23
C VAL A 8 3.50 21.98 -35.82
N LEU A 9 3.80 21.03 -36.71
CA LEU A 9 3.77 19.60 -36.40
C LEU A 9 4.72 19.24 -35.25
N VAL A 10 5.96 19.76 -35.28
CA VAL A 10 6.94 19.52 -34.21
C VAL A 10 6.42 20.06 -32.87
N VAL A 11 5.89 21.29 -32.85
CA VAL A 11 5.33 21.88 -31.62
C VAL A 11 4.16 21.04 -31.10
N LEU A 12 3.28 20.58 -31.99
CA LEU A 12 2.12 19.77 -31.60
C LEU A 12 2.54 18.39 -31.06
N VAL A 13 3.51 17.73 -31.70
CA VAL A 13 4.06 16.46 -31.23
C VAL A 13 4.71 16.61 -29.86
N ILE A 14 5.52 17.66 -29.65
CA ILE A 14 6.17 17.89 -28.35
C ILE A 14 5.14 18.23 -27.29
N SER A 15 4.16 19.08 -27.59
CA SER A 15 3.16 19.53 -26.61
C SER A 15 2.23 18.39 -26.20
N LEU A 16 1.67 17.66 -27.17
CA LEU A 16 0.77 16.54 -26.89
C LEU A 16 1.55 15.33 -26.34
N GLY A 17 2.66 14.96 -26.99
CA GLY A 17 3.48 13.83 -26.56
C GLY A 17 4.07 14.04 -25.18
N GLY A 18 4.59 15.24 -24.90
CA GLY A 18 5.10 15.61 -23.59
C GLY A 18 3.99 15.62 -22.54
N GLY A 19 2.82 16.20 -22.84
CA GLY A 19 1.68 16.21 -21.92
C GLY A 19 1.17 14.82 -21.57
N ILE A 20 1.03 13.94 -22.58
CA ILE A 20 0.64 12.54 -22.39
C ILE A 20 1.68 11.81 -21.55
N TRP A 21 2.97 11.95 -21.90
CA TRP A 21 4.06 11.28 -21.19
C TRP A 21 4.15 11.70 -19.72
N VAL A 22 4.04 12.99 -19.43
CA VAL A 22 4.03 13.50 -18.05
C VAL A 22 2.81 12.98 -17.29
N THR A 23 1.62 13.00 -17.91
CA THR A 23 0.41 12.49 -17.27
C THR A 23 0.54 11.00 -16.95
N ASP A 24 0.99 10.20 -17.92
CA ASP A 24 1.22 8.77 -17.75
C ASP A 24 2.19 8.47 -16.61
N TYR A 25 3.32 9.19 -16.57
CA TYR A 25 4.30 9.10 -15.50
C TYR A 25 3.70 9.45 -14.13
N THR A 26 2.95 10.56 -14.03
CA THR A 26 2.33 10.94 -12.76
C THR A 26 1.33 9.91 -12.24
N LEU A 27 0.55 9.27 -13.12
CA LEU A 27 -0.40 8.25 -12.70
C LEU A 27 0.27 7.01 -12.09
N ASP A 28 1.51 6.72 -12.45
CA ASP A 28 2.27 5.58 -11.91
C ASP A 28 3.05 5.94 -10.64
N ASN A 29 3.43 7.21 -10.45
CA ASN A 29 4.32 7.64 -9.36
C ASN A 29 3.68 8.52 -8.27
N PHE A 30 2.46 9.03 -8.44
CA PHE A 30 1.86 9.98 -7.49
C PHE A 30 0.84 9.35 -6.53
N ASP A 31 1.21 8.99 -5.31
CA ASP A 31 0.34 8.18 -4.44
C ASP A 31 -1.05 8.78 -4.11
N GLY A 32 -1.25 10.09 -4.22
CA GLY A 32 -2.56 10.76 -4.11
C GLY A 32 -2.49 12.08 -3.35
N PHE A 33 -3.60 12.83 -3.31
CA PHE A 33 -3.73 13.98 -2.40
C PHE A 33 -4.41 13.58 -1.09
N GLY A 34 -4.19 14.36 -0.03
CA GLY A 34 -4.84 14.14 1.26
C GLY A 34 -4.30 12.92 2.01
N GLU A 35 -2.98 12.73 1.97
CA GLU A 35 -2.29 11.64 2.67
C GLU A 35 -2.46 11.77 4.19
N LEU A 36 -2.93 10.69 4.79
CA LEU A 36 -2.91 10.46 6.23
C LEU A 36 -1.71 9.57 6.57
N GLN A 37 -0.68 10.15 7.18
CA GLN A 37 0.50 9.42 7.61
C GLN A 37 0.43 9.03 9.09
N LEU A 38 0.57 7.74 9.38
CA LEU A 38 0.62 7.15 10.73
C LEU A 38 1.81 6.21 10.86
N GLY A 39 2.93 6.74 11.35
CA GLY A 39 4.18 5.99 11.46
C GLY A 39 4.68 5.55 10.08
N ALA A 40 4.79 4.24 9.87
CA ALA A 40 5.21 3.65 8.59
C ALA A 40 4.07 3.56 7.54
N TRP A 41 2.84 3.88 7.94
CA TRP A 41 1.65 3.68 7.12
C TRP A 41 1.12 5.00 6.56
N SER A 42 0.69 4.98 5.30
CA SER A 42 -0.01 6.06 4.62
C SER A 42 -1.41 5.59 4.19
N ALA A 43 -2.44 6.43 4.32
CA ALA A 43 -3.77 6.18 3.75
C ALA A 43 -4.28 7.41 3.00
N TYR A 44 -5.25 7.20 2.11
CA TYR A 44 -5.86 8.26 1.29
C TYR A 44 -7.38 8.22 1.44
N PRO A 45 -7.94 8.74 2.55
CA PRO A 45 -9.36 8.55 2.89
C PRO A 45 -10.34 9.11 1.85
N ALA A 46 -9.95 10.18 1.15
CA ALA A 46 -10.80 10.82 0.14
C ALA A 46 -10.81 10.07 -1.20
N SER A 47 -9.88 9.15 -1.45
CA SER A 47 -9.61 8.59 -2.79
C SER A 47 -10.75 7.76 -3.39
N GLY A 48 -11.63 7.19 -2.57
CA GLY A 48 -12.84 6.48 -3.00
C GLY A 48 -14.14 7.26 -2.84
N THR A 49 -14.07 8.57 -2.61
CA THR A 49 -15.25 9.43 -2.41
C THR A 49 -15.53 10.32 -3.64
N THR A 50 -16.64 11.06 -3.60
CA THR A 50 -16.94 12.10 -4.60
C THR A 50 -15.84 13.17 -4.66
N ASP A 51 -15.19 13.42 -3.53
CA ASP A 51 -14.14 14.43 -3.35
C ASP A 51 -12.75 13.92 -3.76
N ALA A 52 -12.65 12.68 -4.28
CA ALA A 52 -11.39 12.15 -4.78
C ALA A 52 -10.81 13.05 -5.88
N ASP A 53 -9.50 13.28 -5.79
CA ASP A 53 -8.78 14.10 -6.75
C ASP A 53 -8.79 13.47 -8.17
N PRO A 54 -8.59 14.28 -9.22
CA PRO A 54 -8.63 13.77 -10.60
C PRO A 54 -7.63 12.64 -10.90
N TYR A 55 -6.45 12.64 -10.26
CA TYR A 55 -5.43 11.61 -10.48
C TYR A 55 -5.79 10.30 -9.81
N SER A 56 -6.35 10.34 -8.59
CA SER A 56 -6.89 9.15 -7.92
C SER A 56 -7.99 8.49 -8.75
N LYS A 57 -8.93 9.28 -9.31
CA LYS A 57 -9.99 8.79 -10.21
C LYS A 57 -9.42 8.18 -11.49
N ALA A 58 -8.46 8.87 -12.13
CA ALA A 58 -7.81 8.39 -13.34
C ALA A 58 -7.02 7.09 -13.10
N ARG A 59 -6.32 6.99 -11.97
CA ARG A 59 -5.59 5.77 -11.59
C ARG A 59 -6.53 4.59 -11.36
N ALA A 60 -7.62 4.79 -10.62
CA ALA A 60 -8.62 3.75 -10.41
C ALA A 60 -9.17 3.21 -11.74
N ALA A 61 -9.49 4.11 -12.68
CA ALA A 61 -9.91 3.75 -14.02
C ALA A 61 -8.82 3.00 -14.82
N ARG A 62 -7.56 3.48 -14.79
CA ARG A 62 -6.42 2.88 -15.53
C ARG A 62 -6.05 1.49 -15.01
N LYS A 63 -6.00 1.33 -13.69
CA LYS A 63 -5.63 0.08 -13.03
C LYS A 63 -6.82 -0.87 -12.83
N ALA A 64 -8.01 -0.47 -13.25
CA ALA A 64 -9.25 -1.23 -13.15
C ALA A 64 -9.53 -1.79 -11.74
N TYR A 65 -9.20 -1.02 -10.69
CA TYR A 65 -9.55 -1.37 -9.31
C TYR A 65 -10.75 -0.56 -8.83
N LEU A 66 -11.53 -1.16 -7.93
CA LEU A 66 -12.64 -0.49 -7.26
C LEU A 66 -12.07 0.41 -6.14
N ALA A 67 -12.23 1.73 -6.29
CA ALA A 67 -11.88 2.65 -5.23
C ALA A 67 -12.87 2.46 -4.06
N ILE A 68 -12.34 2.11 -2.88
CA ILE A 68 -13.14 1.76 -1.71
C ILE A 68 -13.67 3.04 -1.07
N GLY A 69 -14.99 3.15 -0.92
CA GLY A 69 -15.62 4.29 -0.27
C GLY A 69 -15.36 4.32 1.25
N THR A 70 -15.56 5.48 1.88
CA THR A 70 -15.37 5.67 3.33
C THR A 70 -16.22 4.73 4.19
N ALA A 71 -17.38 4.30 3.71
CA ALA A 71 -18.25 3.35 4.41
C ALA A 71 -17.85 1.87 4.19
N GLU A 72 -17.02 1.58 3.20
CA GLU A 72 -16.65 0.21 2.81
C GLU A 72 -15.35 -0.22 3.47
N GLY A 73 -14.35 0.67 3.54
CA GLY A 73 -13.09 0.41 4.22
C GLY A 73 -12.02 1.47 3.97
N LEU A 74 -10.92 1.38 4.73
CA LEU A 74 -9.80 2.30 4.65
C LEU A 74 -8.49 1.50 4.48
N PRO A 75 -7.90 1.48 3.27
CA PRO A 75 -6.62 0.84 3.03
C PRO A 75 -5.46 1.73 3.51
N PHE A 76 -4.56 1.13 4.28
CA PHE A 76 -3.27 1.67 4.68
C PHE A 76 -2.17 0.95 3.91
N TYR A 77 -1.18 1.72 3.47
CA TYR A 77 -0.04 1.26 2.69
C TYR A 77 1.23 1.53 3.48
N ALA A 78 2.07 0.51 3.67
CA ALA A 78 3.42 0.68 4.19
C ALA A 78 4.43 0.27 3.13
N ARG A 79 5.18 1.25 2.62
CA ARG A 79 6.29 1.05 1.67
C ARG A 79 7.65 0.96 2.39
N ARG A 80 7.70 1.42 3.63
CA ARG A 80 8.90 1.50 4.46
C ARG A 80 8.64 0.86 5.81
N ASP A 81 9.71 0.44 6.48
CA ASP A 81 9.66 0.07 7.89
C ASP A 81 9.63 1.33 8.79
N SER A 82 9.51 1.11 10.10
CA SER A 82 9.46 2.19 11.10
C SER A 82 10.79 2.93 11.27
N ASN A 83 11.87 2.43 10.70
CA ASN A 83 13.19 3.08 10.67
C ASN A 83 13.39 3.88 9.36
N GLY A 84 12.41 3.87 8.45
CA GLY A 84 12.47 4.55 7.15
C GLY A 84 13.13 3.72 6.03
N GLY A 85 13.56 2.49 6.33
CA GLY A 85 14.09 1.55 5.35
C GLY A 85 13.01 1.07 4.40
N GLU A 86 13.32 0.93 3.12
CA GLU A 86 12.37 0.42 2.12
C GLU A 86 12.06 -1.07 2.38
N LEU A 87 10.78 -1.46 2.30
CA LEU A 87 10.38 -2.85 2.41
C LEU A 87 10.81 -3.63 1.16
N ARG A 88 11.68 -4.62 1.36
CA ARG A 88 12.25 -5.45 0.30
C ARG A 88 11.91 -6.93 0.47
N ARG A 89 11.54 -7.57 -0.63
CA ARG A 89 11.34 -9.01 -0.73
C ARG A 89 12.69 -9.71 -0.56
N GLY A 90 12.68 -10.89 0.05
CA GLY A 90 13.91 -11.55 0.50
C GLY A 90 14.35 -11.11 1.90
N CYS A 91 13.72 -10.05 2.46
CA CYS A 91 13.95 -9.63 3.83
C CYS A 91 12.84 -10.05 4.81
N SER A 92 13.18 -10.10 6.10
CA SER A 92 12.22 -10.43 7.17
C SER A 92 11.94 -9.22 8.06
N TYR A 93 10.65 -8.95 8.28
CA TYR A 93 10.14 -7.87 9.10
C TYR A 93 9.16 -8.42 10.14
N ARG A 94 9.00 -7.67 11.23
CA ARG A 94 8.01 -7.94 12.27
C ARG A 94 7.05 -6.78 12.35
N LEU A 95 5.78 -7.05 12.08
CA LEU A 95 4.67 -6.17 12.35
C LEU A 95 4.20 -6.43 13.78
N THR A 96 4.24 -5.42 14.65
CA THR A 96 3.87 -5.56 16.06
C THR A 96 3.17 -4.33 16.59
N GLY A 97 2.12 -4.53 17.39
CA GLY A 97 1.42 -3.46 18.07
C GLY A 97 -0.06 -3.73 18.20
N LEU A 98 -0.80 -2.69 18.57
CA LEU A 98 -2.25 -2.70 18.52
C LEU A 98 -2.70 -2.47 17.08
N THR A 99 -3.81 -3.11 16.71
CA THR A 99 -4.51 -2.78 15.47
C THR A 99 -5.56 -1.70 15.77
N PRO A 100 -5.83 -0.80 14.81
CA PRO A 100 -6.93 0.13 14.90
C PRO A 100 -8.25 -0.51 15.33
N SER A 101 -9.09 0.26 16.04
CA SER A 101 -10.47 -0.15 16.27
C SER A 101 -11.18 -0.32 14.92
N THR A 102 -11.60 -1.54 14.64
CA THR A 102 -12.25 -1.92 13.37
C THR A 102 -12.98 -3.23 13.59
N ARG A 103 -14.07 -3.46 12.85
CA ARG A 103 -14.78 -4.75 12.93
C ARG A 103 -13.98 -5.88 12.30
N PHE A 104 -13.26 -5.58 11.23
CA PHE A 104 -12.47 -6.53 10.48
C PHE A 104 -11.27 -5.83 9.83
N TRP A 105 -10.18 -6.57 9.64
CA TRP A 105 -9.06 -6.08 8.86
C TRP A 105 -8.41 -7.22 8.06
N THR A 106 -7.79 -6.86 6.94
CA THR A 106 -6.95 -7.75 6.13
C THR A 106 -5.54 -7.18 6.01
N LEU A 107 -4.56 -8.04 5.77
CA LEU A 107 -3.16 -7.68 5.55
C LEU A 107 -2.60 -8.55 4.43
N TYR A 108 -2.06 -7.93 3.38
CA TYR A 108 -1.43 -8.67 2.28
C TYR A 108 -0.23 -7.90 1.70
N PRO A 109 0.72 -8.60 1.06
CA PRO A 109 1.82 -7.97 0.35
C PRO A 109 1.41 -7.64 -1.09
N ALA A 110 1.81 -6.47 -1.58
CA ALA A 110 1.60 -6.03 -2.95
C ALA A 110 2.91 -5.51 -3.56
N ASN A 111 2.99 -5.47 -4.89
CA ASN A 111 4.10 -4.81 -5.57
C ASN A 111 3.93 -3.27 -5.50
N THR A 112 4.89 -2.52 -6.07
CA THR A 112 4.84 -1.05 -6.08
C THR A 112 3.61 -0.49 -6.82
N ASN A 113 3.03 -1.27 -7.73
CA ASN A 113 1.80 -0.93 -8.46
C ASN A 113 0.52 -1.25 -7.68
N LEU A 114 0.64 -1.78 -6.46
CA LEU A 114 -0.45 -2.24 -5.59
C LEU A 114 -1.16 -3.50 -6.08
N GLU A 115 -0.52 -4.28 -6.95
CA GLU A 115 -1.02 -5.60 -7.34
C GLU A 115 -0.59 -6.64 -6.27
N PRO A 116 -1.50 -7.50 -5.79
CA PRO A 116 -1.18 -8.51 -4.78
C PRO A 116 -0.04 -9.44 -5.23
N ILE A 117 0.91 -9.69 -4.33
CA ILE A 117 1.95 -10.68 -4.54
C ILE A 117 1.40 -12.02 -4.08
N VAL A 118 1.23 -12.94 -5.03
CA VAL A 118 0.76 -14.30 -4.75
C VAL A 118 1.97 -15.19 -4.41
N PRO A 119 1.98 -15.87 -3.25
CA PRO A 119 3.05 -16.80 -2.90
C PRO A 119 2.91 -18.11 -3.71
N ARG A 120 3.87 -19.03 -3.58
CA ARG A 120 3.73 -20.38 -4.15
C ARG A 120 2.50 -21.12 -3.62
N GLU A 121 2.04 -22.11 -4.38
CA GLU A 121 0.87 -22.92 -4.07
C GLU A 121 0.95 -23.54 -2.66
N GLY A 122 -0.17 -23.50 -1.94
CA GLY A 122 -0.27 -24.00 -0.56
C GLY A 122 0.10 -22.99 0.53
N LEU A 123 0.54 -21.78 0.18
CA LEU A 123 0.78 -20.68 1.12
C LEU A 123 -0.34 -19.63 1.08
N GLN A 124 -0.56 -18.98 2.22
CA GLN A 124 -1.57 -17.94 2.39
C GLN A 124 -1.18 -16.63 1.70
N THR A 125 -2.06 -16.09 0.87
CA THR A 125 -1.85 -14.83 0.13
C THR A 125 -2.08 -13.59 1.00
N ALA A 126 -2.91 -13.72 2.03
CA ALA A 126 -3.30 -12.64 2.91
C ALA A 126 -3.57 -13.20 4.32
N LEU A 127 -3.53 -12.30 5.30
CA LEU A 127 -3.97 -12.55 6.66
C LEU A 127 -5.19 -11.70 6.98
N HIS A 128 -6.04 -12.15 7.91
CA HIS A 128 -7.17 -11.36 8.39
C HIS A 128 -7.41 -11.45 9.90
N SER A 129 -8.09 -10.46 10.47
CA SER A 129 -8.24 -10.31 11.92
C SER A 129 -8.79 -11.54 12.68
N ARG A 130 -9.58 -12.40 12.02
CA ARG A 130 -10.24 -13.57 12.62
C ARG A 130 -9.39 -14.84 12.70
N GLU A 131 -8.25 -14.91 12.02
CA GLU A 131 -7.36 -16.08 12.07
C GLU A 131 -6.06 -15.79 12.84
N MET A 132 -5.94 -14.58 13.38
CA MET A 132 -4.74 -14.14 14.08
C MET A 132 -4.69 -14.63 15.51
N LEU A 133 -3.48 -15.02 15.90
CA LEU A 133 -3.10 -15.19 17.29
C LEU A 133 -2.74 -13.82 17.87
N TYR A 134 -3.42 -13.43 18.94
CA TYR A 134 -3.14 -12.21 19.68
C TYR A 134 -2.42 -12.54 20.97
N ASP A 135 -1.56 -11.63 21.41
CA ASP A 135 -0.93 -11.69 22.73
C ASP A 135 -1.99 -11.40 23.83
N ASN A 136 -1.67 -11.72 25.08
CA ASN A 136 -2.54 -11.50 26.24
C ASN A 136 -2.96 -10.03 26.39
N ASP A 137 -2.11 -9.10 25.94
CA ASP A 137 -2.35 -7.66 25.96
C ASP A 137 -3.12 -7.15 24.72
N GLY A 138 -3.65 -8.06 23.89
CA GLY A 138 -4.43 -7.74 22.69
C GLY A 138 -3.60 -7.26 21.49
N ARG A 139 -2.27 -7.36 21.57
CA ARG A 139 -1.36 -6.99 20.49
C ARG A 139 -1.29 -8.10 19.45
N VAL A 140 -1.17 -7.71 18.17
CA VAL A 140 -0.85 -8.65 17.10
C VAL A 140 0.65 -8.63 16.85
N GLN A 141 1.22 -9.79 16.56
CA GLN A 141 2.57 -9.93 16.04
C GLN A 141 2.54 -10.78 14.78
N VAL A 142 3.00 -10.23 13.66
CA VAL A 142 3.09 -10.91 12.37
C VAL A 142 4.52 -10.85 11.87
N THR A 143 5.11 -12.00 11.57
CA THR A 143 6.38 -12.06 10.84
C THR A 143 6.08 -12.03 9.34
N VAL A 144 6.70 -11.10 8.62
CA VAL A 144 6.55 -10.94 7.16
C VAL A 144 7.89 -11.26 6.52
N GLY A 145 7.96 -12.23 5.61
CA GLY A 145 9.21 -12.56 4.93
C GLY A 145 9.20 -13.91 4.22
N PRO A 146 10.30 -14.29 3.56
CA PRO A 146 10.37 -15.50 2.74
C PRO A 146 10.46 -16.79 3.57
N ASN A 147 11.01 -16.71 4.79
CA ASN A 147 11.23 -17.86 5.64
C ASN A 147 10.03 -18.09 6.55
N ALA A 148 9.58 -19.34 6.65
CA ALA A 148 8.53 -19.74 7.57
C ALA A 148 8.88 -19.34 9.00
N SER A 149 7.90 -18.74 9.69
CA SER A 149 8.00 -18.32 11.08
C SER A 149 6.87 -18.97 11.87
N PRO A 150 7.09 -19.28 13.17
CA PRO A 150 5.99 -19.62 14.07
C PRO A 150 4.98 -18.47 14.18
N ASP A 151 3.81 -18.82 14.69
CA ASP A 151 2.66 -17.94 14.93
C ASP A 151 2.09 -17.32 13.64
N ASN A 152 1.73 -16.03 13.67
CA ASN A 152 1.25 -15.35 12.48
C ASN A 152 2.43 -15.07 11.55
N TRP A 153 2.42 -15.70 10.39
CA TRP A 153 3.41 -15.51 9.34
C TRP A 153 2.73 -15.10 8.04
N LEU A 154 3.31 -14.13 7.33
CA LEU A 154 2.90 -13.73 5.99
C LEU A 154 4.06 -13.96 5.02
N PRO A 155 3.92 -14.92 4.08
CA PRO A 155 4.97 -15.25 3.13
C PRO A 155 5.16 -14.13 2.11
N VAL A 156 6.41 -13.68 1.97
CA VAL A 156 6.81 -12.72 0.94
C VAL A 156 8.07 -13.25 0.24
N GLU A 157 7.85 -14.00 -0.82
CA GLU A 157 8.90 -14.61 -1.65
C GLU A 157 9.35 -13.66 -2.76
N GLY A 158 10.46 -13.97 -3.45
CA GLY A 158 10.98 -13.21 -4.60
C GLY A 158 11.86 -12.01 -4.25
N SER A 159 12.09 -11.13 -5.22
CA SER A 159 12.99 -9.97 -5.10
C SER A 159 12.31 -8.66 -5.51
N GLY A 160 12.94 -7.54 -5.15
CA GLY A 160 12.43 -6.18 -5.37
C GLY A 160 11.66 -5.62 -4.17
N SER A 161 11.18 -4.39 -4.30
CA SER A 161 10.41 -3.71 -3.25
C SER A 161 8.98 -4.22 -3.19
N PHE A 162 8.35 -4.15 -2.01
CA PHE A 162 6.95 -4.47 -1.83
C PHE A 162 6.26 -3.46 -0.91
N VAL A 163 4.93 -3.52 -0.88
CA VAL A 163 4.06 -2.70 -0.05
C VAL A 163 3.25 -3.65 0.82
N LEU A 164 3.20 -3.40 2.12
CA LEU A 164 2.18 -4.02 2.97
C LEU A 164 0.90 -3.21 2.86
N VAL A 165 -0.19 -3.89 2.53
CA VAL A 165 -1.52 -3.27 2.44
C VAL A 165 -2.37 -3.83 3.56
N MET A 166 -2.78 -2.96 4.47
CA MET A 166 -3.69 -3.28 5.57
C MET A 166 -5.01 -2.56 5.37
N THR A 167 -6.09 -3.28 5.13
CA THR A 167 -7.41 -2.67 4.93
C THR A 167 -8.26 -2.84 6.17
N LEU A 168 -8.76 -1.73 6.71
CA LEU A 168 -9.69 -1.70 7.83
C LEU A 168 -11.13 -1.62 7.31
N TYR A 169 -12.02 -2.47 7.80
CA TYR A 169 -13.43 -2.51 7.40
C TYR A 169 -14.33 -2.17 8.57
N ASP A 170 -15.29 -1.26 8.36
CA ASP A 170 -16.19 -0.75 9.41
C ASP A 170 -15.35 -0.20 10.58
N THR A 171 -14.60 0.87 10.28
CA THR A 171 -13.69 1.54 11.21
C THR A 171 -14.08 3.02 11.39
N PRO A 172 -14.06 3.56 12.62
CA PRO A 172 -14.23 5.00 12.82
C PRO A 172 -13.14 5.82 12.13
N ALA A 173 -11.97 5.24 11.85
CA ALA A 173 -10.85 5.87 11.14
C ALA A 173 -11.22 6.40 9.75
N ALA A 174 -12.24 5.84 9.11
CA ALA A 174 -12.73 6.30 7.82
C ALA A 174 -13.57 7.59 7.90
N SER A 175 -13.90 8.05 9.12
CA SER A 175 -14.59 9.32 9.38
C SER A 175 -13.61 10.39 9.89
N SER A 176 -13.90 11.67 9.62
CA SER A 176 -13.08 12.80 10.10
C SER A 176 -12.94 12.86 11.62
N SER A 177 -13.90 12.31 12.37
CA SER A 177 -13.91 12.23 13.84
C SER A 177 -13.04 11.09 14.42
N GLY A 178 -12.73 10.05 13.64
CA GLY A 178 -12.01 8.86 14.16
C GLY A 178 -10.50 8.91 14.02
N LEU A 179 -9.94 10.04 13.57
CA LEU A 179 -8.51 10.22 13.35
C LEU A 179 -7.71 10.52 14.63
N VAL A 180 -8.39 10.92 15.71
CA VAL A 180 -7.76 11.47 16.91
C VAL A 180 -6.99 10.42 17.73
N ASP A 181 -7.36 9.13 17.65
CA ASP A 181 -6.73 8.02 18.40
C ASP A 181 -6.36 6.81 17.53
N LEU A 182 -6.07 7.03 16.25
CA LEU A 182 -5.76 5.95 15.33
C LEU A 182 -4.32 5.44 15.52
N VAL A 183 -4.18 4.25 16.10
CA VAL A 183 -2.88 3.58 16.30
C VAL A 183 -2.69 2.46 15.29
N MET A 184 -1.62 2.53 14.50
CA MET A 184 -1.21 1.48 13.58
C MET A 184 -0.07 0.63 14.18
N PRO A 185 0.00 -0.67 13.85
CA PRO A 185 1.11 -1.51 14.27
C PRO A 185 2.42 -1.06 13.61
N ARG A 186 3.54 -1.18 14.32
CA ARG A 186 4.86 -0.81 13.81
C ARG A 186 5.44 -1.96 13.00
N ILE A 187 6.17 -1.63 11.94
CA ILE A 187 6.93 -2.60 11.13
C ILE A 187 8.40 -2.40 11.45
N VAL A 188 9.10 -3.42 11.95
CA VAL A 188 10.53 -3.34 12.27
C VAL A 188 11.31 -4.45 11.58
N PRO A 189 12.53 -4.20 11.11
CA PRO A 189 13.37 -5.25 10.55
C PRO A 189 13.73 -6.28 11.63
N VAL A 190 13.79 -7.56 11.25
CA VAL A 190 14.27 -8.62 12.14
C VAL A 190 15.80 -8.62 12.12
N ALA A 191 16.45 -8.39 13.27
CA ALA A 191 17.87 -8.02 13.38
C ALA A 191 18.93 -9.09 13.00
N ASN A 192 18.56 -10.20 12.36
CA ASN A 192 19.54 -11.22 11.98
C ASN A 192 20.21 -10.87 10.64
N LEU A 193 21.53 -11.09 10.55
CA LEU A 193 22.36 -10.85 9.35
C LEU A 193 21.90 -11.63 8.09
N GLU A 194 20.97 -12.57 8.23
CA GLU A 194 20.35 -13.32 7.14
C GLU A 194 18.98 -12.75 6.72
N ALA A 195 18.51 -11.68 7.36
CA ALA A 195 17.18 -11.10 7.18
C ALA A 195 17.00 -10.30 5.90
N CYS A 196 17.90 -10.44 4.92
CA CYS A 196 17.80 -9.95 3.54
C CYS A 196 18.64 -10.87 2.64
N ARG A 197 18.20 -12.10 2.41
CA ARG A 197 18.78 -12.96 1.36
C ARG A 197 17.90 -12.85 0.12
N GLY A 198 18.29 -11.96 -0.78
CA GLY A 198 17.71 -11.77 -2.11
C GLY A 198 18.81 -11.67 -3.15
#